data_AF-A0A264Y7N9-F1
#
_entry.id   AF-A0A264Y7N9-F1
#
_cell.length_a   1.000
_cell.length_b   1.000
_cell.length_c   1.000
_cell.angle_alpha   90.00
_cell.angle_beta   90.00
_cell.angle_gamma   90.00
#
_symmetry.space_group_name_H-M   'P 1'
#
loop_
_entity.id
_entity.type
_entity.pdbx_description
1 polymer ?
#
loop_
_entity_poly.entity_id
_entity_poly.type
_entity_poly.pdbx_seq_one_letter_code
_entity_poly.pdbx_strand_id
1 'polypeptide(L)' 'MIITEPQVTPTGLYNMSQAAKALEIDRHTLARYAANGDIKFRVRKVSKQKLVTGSEIIKCWKTMYL' A
#
# COMPACT_ATOMS: atom_id res chain seq x y z
N MET A 1 -7.03 -8.34 12.42
CA MET A 1 -5.70 -8.21 13.06
C MET A 1 -4.74 -8.99 12.19
N ILE A 2 -3.80 -8.33 11.51
CA ILE A 2 -2.87 -9.00 10.61
C ILE A 2 -1.55 -9.12 11.35
N ILE A 3 -1.24 -10.33 11.78
CA ILE A 3 -0.04 -10.65 12.55
C ILE A 3 1.16 -10.86 11.60
N THR A 4 0.88 -11.14 10.32
CA THR A 4 1.89 -11.56 9.35
C THR A 4 2.35 -10.40 8.47
N GLU A 5 3.66 -10.27 8.28
CA GLU A 5 4.24 -9.25 7.40
C GLU A 5 3.76 -9.46 5.93
N PRO A 6 3.33 -8.39 5.24
CA PRO A 6 2.86 -8.46 3.86
C PRO A 6 3.93 -9.01 2.92
N GLN A 7 3.57 -10.05 2.15
CA GLN A 7 4.46 -10.72 1.19
C GLN A 7 4.61 -9.90 -0.10
N VAL A 8 5.37 -8.80 -0.04
CA VAL A 8 5.62 -7.90 -1.16
C VAL A 8 7.12 -7.68 -1.39
N THR A 9 7.52 -7.58 -2.65
CA THR A 9 8.89 -7.20 -3.02
C THR A 9 9.07 -5.70 -2.71
N PRO A 10 10.07 -5.28 -1.91
CA PRO A 10 10.24 -3.87 -1.54
C PRO A 10 10.34 -2.92 -2.74
N THR A 11 11.04 -3.34 -3.80
CA THR A 11 11.21 -2.60 -5.05
C THR A 11 10.04 -2.78 -6.04
N GLY A 12 9.11 -3.68 -5.74
CA GLY A 12 7.94 -3.97 -6.55
C GLY A 12 6.95 -2.82 -6.58
N LEU A 13 6.14 -2.77 -7.64
CA LEU A 13 5.08 -1.79 -7.80
C LEU A 13 3.71 -2.43 -7.81
N TYR A 14 2.84 -1.86 -7.00
CA TYR A 14 1.52 -2.40 -6.73
C TYR A 14 0.48 -1.32 -6.97
N ASN A 15 -0.62 -1.69 -7.59
CA ASN A 15 -1.80 -0.83 -7.62
C ASN A 15 -2.55 -0.88 -6.27
N MET A 16 -3.56 -0.05 -6.12
CA MET A 16 -4.34 0.04 -4.87
C MET A 16 -4.98 -1.30 -4.47
N SER A 17 -5.52 -2.06 -5.43
CA SER A 17 -6.13 -3.38 -5.15
C SER A 17 -5.10 -4.41 -4.68
N GLN A 18 -3.92 -4.43 -5.30
CA GLN A 18 -2.83 -5.32 -4.92
C GLN A 18 -2.29 -4.98 -3.53
N ALA A 19 -2.12 -3.69 -3.24
CA ALA A 19 -1.67 -3.22 -1.94
C ALA A 19 -2.70 -3.51 -0.84
N ALA A 20 -4.00 -3.33 -1.12
CA ALA A 20 -5.07 -3.64 -0.19
C ALA A 20 -5.11 -5.14 0.12
N LYS A 21 -4.93 -5.99 -0.91
CA LYS A 21 -4.81 -7.43 -0.75
C LYS A 21 -3.58 -7.84 0.07
N ALA A 22 -2.43 -7.21 -0.16
CA ALA A 22 -1.21 -7.48 0.60
C ALA A 22 -1.35 -7.12 2.08
N LEU A 23 -2.07 -6.04 2.37
CA LEU A 23 -2.40 -5.58 3.72
C LEU A 23 -3.70 -6.20 4.24
N GLU A 24 -4.27 -7.22 3.60
CA GLU A 24 -5.56 -7.85 3.92
C GLU A 24 -6.67 -6.90 4.41
N ILE A 25 -6.77 -5.73 3.79
CA ILE A 25 -7.78 -4.70 4.08
C ILE A 25 -8.62 -4.39 2.85
N ASP A 26 -9.75 -3.72 3.06
CA ASP A 26 -10.56 -3.21 1.97
C ASP A 26 -9.87 -2.04 1.25
N ARG A 27 -10.10 -1.94 -0.07
CA ARG A 27 -9.55 -0.87 -0.92
C ARG A 27 -9.96 0.52 -0.46
N HIS A 28 -11.15 0.69 0.11
CA HIS A 28 -11.66 1.96 0.61
C HIS A 28 -10.92 2.38 1.88
N THR A 29 -10.55 1.43 2.73
CA THR A 29 -9.68 1.67 3.89
C THR A 29 -8.31 2.15 3.42
N LEU A 30 -7.71 1.48 2.44
CA LEU A 30 -6.43 1.92 1.87
C LEU A 30 -6.52 3.29 1.19
N ALA A 31 -7.67 3.60 0.56
CA ALA A 31 -7.91 4.92 -0.01
C ALA A 31 -7.97 6.03 1.05
N ARG A 32 -8.54 5.75 2.23
CA ARG A 32 -8.50 6.68 3.36
C ARG A 32 -7.09 6.88 3.88
N TYR A 33 -6.29 5.82 4.01
CA TYR A 33 -4.87 5.93 4.38
C TYR A 33 -4.07 6.78 3.40
N ALA A 34 -4.34 6.62 2.11
CA ALA A 34 -3.73 7.47 1.09
C ALA A 34 -4.15 8.95 1.22
N ALA A 35 -5.41 9.21 1.55
CA ALA A 35 -5.92 10.56 1.76
C ALA A 35 -5.36 11.21 3.04
N ASN A 36 -5.15 10.43 4.09
CA ASN A 36 -4.56 10.87 5.36
C ASN A 36 -3.04 11.03 5.29
N GLY A 37 -2.38 10.47 4.26
CA GLY A 37 -0.92 10.53 4.10
C GLY A 37 -0.17 9.38 4.78
N ASP A 38 -0.88 8.37 5.30
CA ASP A 38 -0.32 7.18 5.96
C ASP A 38 0.42 6.27 4.95
N ILE A 39 0.03 6.33 3.68
CA ILE A 39 0.67 5.60 2.58
C ILE A 39 0.80 6.47 1.33
N LYS A 40 1.99 6.52 0.74
CA LYS A 40 2.25 7.38 -0.42
C LYS A 40 2.11 6.64 -1.75
N PHE A 41 1.15 7.09 -2.56
CA PHE A 41 1.02 6.67 -3.95
C PHE A 41 1.76 7.62 -4.89
N ARG A 42 2.45 7.05 -5.87
CA ARG A 42 3.01 7.79 -7.01
C ARG A 42 2.14 7.61 -8.24
N VAL A 43 1.94 8.69 -8.99
CA VAL A 43 1.20 8.64 -10.26
C VAL A 43 2.19 8.41 -11.40
N ARG A 44 1.99 7.33 -12.15
CA ARG A 44 2.79 7.07 -13.36
C ARG A 44 2.42 8.09 -14.43
N LYS A 45 3.38 8.88 -14.92
CA LYS A 45 3.11 9.96 -15.91
C LYS A 45 2.42 9.47 -17.18
N VAL A 46 2.81 8.29 -17.67
CA VAL A 46 2.33 7.71 -18.93
C VAL A 46 0.90 7.18 -18.81
N SER A 47 0.62 6.34 -17.81
CA SER A 47 -0.70 5.68 -17.68
C SER A 47 -1.65 6.39 -16.71
N LYS A 48 -1.19 7.44 -16.02
CA LYS A 48 -1.90 8.13 -14.92
C LYS A 48 -2.34 7.19 -13.77
N GLN A 49 -1.82 5.98 -13.73
CA GLN A 49 -2.15 5.01 -12.68
C GLN A 49 -1.44 5.36 -11.37
N LYS A 50 -2.17 5.22 -10.26
CA LYS A 50 -1.62 5.30 -8.90
C LYS A 50 -0.95 3.97 -8.56
N LEU A 51 0.34 4.03 -8.24
CA LEU A 51 1.15 2.90 -7.84
C LEU A 51 1.78 3.18 -6.48
N VAL A 52 2.01 2.14 -5.71
CA VAL A 52 2.71 2.17 -4.42
C VAL A 52 3.85 1.16 -4.46
N THR A 53 4.97 1.48 -3.81
CA THR A 53 6.10 0.58 -3.69
C THR A 53 5.88 -0.44 -2.58
N GLY A 54 6.44 -1.65 -2.71
CA GLY A 54 6.39 -2.64 -1.64
C GLY A 54 6.98 -2.12 -0.33
N SER A 55 8.05 -1.32 -0.38
CA SER A 55 8.62 -0.68 0.82
C SER A 55 7.63 0.22 1.54
N GLU A 56 6.77 0.93 0.81
CA GLU A 56 5.78 1.82 1.41
C GLU A 56 4.61 1.01 2.01
N ILE A 57 4.25 -0.12 1.38
CA ILE A 57 3.28 -1.08 1.95
C ILE A 57 3.81 -1.64 3.28
N ILE A 58 5.06 -2.12 3.29
CA ILE A 58 5.70 -2.67 4.51
C ILE A 58 5.80 -1.59 5.59
N LYS A 59 6.17 -0.36 5.21
CA LYS A 59 6.21 0.77 6.15
C LYS A 59 4.83 1.07 6.75
N CYS A 60 3.79 1.10 5.92
CA CYS A 60 2.42 1.31 6.37
C CYS A 60 1.98 0.22 7.36
N TRP A 61 2.28 -1.05 7.07
CA TRP A 61 2.03 -2.17 7.99
C TRP A 61 2.77 -1.99 9.32
N LYS A 62 4.07 -1.64 9.30
CA LYS A 62 4.85 -1.41 10.51
C LYS A 62 4.24 -0.29 11.37
N THR A 63 3.86 0.84 10.77
CA THR A 63 3.27 1.96 11.54
C THR A 63 1.89 1.62 12.12
N MET A 64 1.10 0.77 11.45
CA MET A 64 -0.24 0.43 11.91
C MET A 64 -0.27 -0.63 13.00
N TYR A 65 0.69 -1.56 12.99
CA TYR A 65 0.62 -2.78 13.78
C TYR A 65 1.80 -2.97 14.74
N LEU A 66 2.78 -2.05 14.75
CA LEU A 66 3.98 -2.08 15.60
C LEU A 66 4.18 -0.72 16.27
#